data_AF-A0A9P6AQ27-F1
#
_entry.id   AF-A0A9P6AQ27-F1
#
_cell.length_a   1.000
_cell.length_b   1.000
_cell.length_c   1.000
_cell.angle_alpha   90.00
_cell.angle_beta   90.00
_cell.angle_gamma   90.00
#
_symmetry.space_group_name_H-M   'P 1'
#
loop_
_entity.id
_entity.type
_entity.pdbx_description
1 polymer ?
#
loop_
_entity_poly.entity_id
_entity_poly.type
_entity_poly.pdbx_seq_one_letter_code
_entity_poly.pdbx_strand_id
1 'polypeptide(L)'
;MEKPRTKEEHSAATCIQLWYRRCVDRKNSRLVKNLLVQQWAECAADVSEIKLVDDTVRLSYWVKMVRGPLPHVLCVVETLLLVVRKIKDTAKRRLPKAVHLELETIRDTQNITTKVYKELLAGRKMISPKHEIFRAGNLMGLRKGVREVERLLLECRSFAKPGDVDGLESHMKCGIKGIITNTR
;
A
#
# COMPACT_ATOMS: atom_id res chain seq x y z
N MET A 1 -27.07 1.00 -37.52
CA MET A 1 -27.08 2.42 -37.07
C MET A 1 -27.25 2.42 -35.57
N GLU A 2 -26.23 2.83 -34.80
CA GLU A 2 -26.38 3.00 -33.35
C GLU A 2 -27.22 4.24 -33.07
N LYS A 3 -28.29 4.08 -32.28
CA LYS A 3 -29.13 5.19 -31.82
C LYS A 3 -28.28 6.10 -30.92
N PRO A 4 -28.26 7.42 -31.12
CA PRO A 4 -27.51 8.31 -30.25
C PRO A 4 -28.09 8.25 -28.84
N ARG A 5 -27.22 8.06 -27.85
CA ARG A 5 -27.61 7.94 -26.44
C ARG A 5 -28.25 9.23 -25.96
N THR A 6 -29.37 9.13 -25.24
CA THR A 6 -30.10 10.30 -24.75
C THR A 6 -29.35 10.95 -23.57
N LYS A 7 -29.67 12.22 -23.26
CA LYS A 7 -29.09 12.91 -22.08
C LYS A 7 -29.45 12.21 -20.77
N GLU A 8 -30.64 11.60 -20.72
CA GLU A 8 -31.13 10.83 -19.58
C GLU A 8 -30.30 9.57 -19.36
N GLU A 9 -29.92 8.85 -20.43
CA GLU A 9 -29.04 7.68 -20.35
C GLU A 9 -27.64 8.05 -19.81
N HIS A 10 -27.09 9.20 -20.22
CA HIS A 10 -25.82 9.71 -19.68
C HIS A 10 -25.89 10.07 -18.20
N SER A 11 -27.00 10.72 -17.79
CA SER A 11 -27.24 11.07 -16.39
C SER A 11 -27.37 9.81 -15.53
N ALA A 12 -28.15 8.82 -15.98
CA ALA A 12 -28.32 7.54 -15.30
C ALA A 12 -26.98 6.78 -15.16
N ALA A 13 -26.19 6.70 -16.24
CA ALA A 13 -24.87 6.06 -16.21
C ALA A 13 -23.93 6.76 -15.21
N THR A 14 -23.96 8.10 -15.17
CA THR A 14 -23.15 8.89 -14.21
C THR A 14 -23.56 8.61 -12.77
N CYS A 15 -24.87 8.56 -12.49
CA CYS A 15 -25.40 8.21 -11.17
C CYS A 15 -24.96 6.81 -10.71
N ILE A 16 -25.04 5.81 -11.60
CA ILE A 16 -24.59 4.45 -11.32
C ILE A 16 -23.08 4.42 -11.04
N GLN A 17 -22.28 5.10 -11.85
CA GLN A 17 -20.83 5.19 -11.65
C GLN A 17 -20.46 5.88 -10.33
N LEU A 18 -21.16 6.95 -9.95
CA LEU A 18 -20.94 7.65 -8.68
C LEU A 18 -21.31 6.78 -7.48
N TRP A 19 -22.46 6.10 -7.55
CA TRP A 19 -22.88 5.18 -6.50
C TRP A 19 -21.90 4.01 -6.35
N TYR A 20 -21.47 3.43 -7.48
CA TYR A 20 -20.47 2.36 -7.48
C TYR A 20 -19.15 2.82 -6.85
N ARG A 21 -18.64 4.00 -7.24
CA ARG A 21 -17.44 4.61 -6.63
C ARG A 21 -17.59 4.75 -5.11
N ARG A 22 -18.69 5.34 -4.64
CA ARG A 22 -18.97 5.46 -3.19
C ARG A 22 -19.01 4.12 -2.46
N CYS A 23 -19.60 3.09 -3.06
CA CYS A 23 -19.64 1.75 -2.47
C CYS A 23 -18.25 1.10 -2.40
N VAL A 24 -17.44 1.27 -3.44
CA VAL A 24 -16.04 0.81 -3.47
C VAL A 24 -15.20 1.56 -2.42
N ASP A 25 -15.32 2.88 -2.35
CA ASP A 25 -14.60 3.72 -1.39
C ASP A 25 -14.91 3.33 0.06
N ARG A 26 -16.18 3.05 0.38
CA ARG A 26 -16.59 2.58 1.72
C ARG A 26 -15.96 1.23 2.06
N LYS A 27 -15.93 0.29 1.12
CA LYS A 27 -15.31 -1.02 1.31
C LYS A 27 -13.80 -0.89 1.51
N ASN A 28 -13.14 -0.10 0.67
CA ASN A 28 -11.70 0.16 0.76
C ASN A 28 -11.36 0.86 2.07
N SER A 29 -12.15 1.85 2.50
CA SER A 29 -11.96 2.50 3.81
C SER A 29 -12.08 1.52 4.98
N ARG A 30 -13.04 0.59 4.96
CA ARG A 30 -13.17 -0.42 6.01
C ARG A 30 -11.98 -1.39 6.03
N LEU A 31 -11.53 -1.84 4.86
CA LEU A 31 -10.34 -2.69 4.73
C LEU A 31 -9.10 -1.98 5.30
N VAL A 32 -8.84 -0.75 4.88
CA VAL A 32 -7.69 0.05 5.34
C VAL A 32 -7.76 0.27 6.86
N LYS A 33 -8.94 0.57 7.41
CA LYS A 33 -9.12 0.69 8.87
C LYS A 33 -8.79 -0.61 9.61
N ASN A 34 -9.27 -1.74 9.12
CA ASN A 34 -8.99 -3.04 9.74
C ASN A 34 -7.50 -3.40 9.67
N LEU A 35 -6.87 -3.19 8.50
CA LEU A 35 -5.43 -3.40 8.33
C LEU A 35 -4.64 -2.49 9.25
N LEU A 36 -5.01 -1.21 9.38
CA LEU A 36 -4.34 -0.30 10.29
C LEU A 36 -4.41 -0.80 11.74
N VAL A 37 -5.58 -1.24 12.21
CA VAL A 37 -5.74 -1.80 13.56
C VAL A 37 -4.87 -3.04 13.77
N GLN A 38 -4.81 -3.94 12.78
CA GLN A 38 -3.93 -5.11 12.82
C GLN A 38 -2.46 -4.70 12.91
N GLN A 39 -2.02 -3.75 12.08
CA GLN A 39 -0.64 -3.28 12.08
C GLN A 39 -0.27 -2.55 13.37
N TRP A 40 -1.22 -1.85 13.99
CA TRP A 40 -1.04 -1.28 15.32
C TRP A 40 -0.85 -2.35 16.39
N ALA A 41 -1.66 -3.42 16.37
CA ALA A 41 -1.53 -4.52 17.32
C ALA A 41 -0.21 -5.27 17.15
N GLU A 42 0.18 -5.58 15.91
CA GLU A 42 1.46 -6.23 15.59
C GLU A 42 2.65 -5.38 16.05
N CYS A 43 2.65 -4.09 15.70
CA CYS A 43 3.70 -3.18 16.13
C CYS A 43 3.74 -3.01 17.66
N ALA A 44 2.59 -2.96 18.34
CA ALA A 44 2.54 -2.83 19.79
C ALA A 44 3.11 -4.05 20.52
N ALA A 45 2.87 -5.26 19.98
CA ALA A 45 3.44 -6.50 20.48
C ALA A 45 4.96 -6.53 20.27
N ASP A 46 5.43 -6.26 19.05
CA ASP A 46 6.85 -6.34 18.71
C ASP A 46 7.71 -5.30 19.47
N VAL A 47 7.15 -4.14 19.82
CA VAL A 47 7.84 -3.11 20.62
C VAL A 47 8.28 -3.61 21.99
N SER A 48 7.52 -4.53 22.59
CA SER A 48 7.89 -5.12 23.89
C SER A 48 9.18 -5.94 23.84
N GLU A 49 9.59 -6.36 22.63
CA GLU A 49 10.79 -7.17 22.39
C GLU A 49 11.99 -6.35 21.91
N ILE A 50 11.80 -5.06 21.61
CA ILE A 50 12.89 -4.18 21.15
C ILE A 50 13.81 -3.86 22.34
N LYS A 51 14.94 -4.56 22.41
CA LYS A 51 16.05 -4.22 23.30
C LYS A 51 17.11 -3.46 22.49
N LEU A 52 17.20 -2.16 22.69
CA LEU A 52 18.33 -1.38 22.16
C LEU A 52 19.52 -1.55 23.10
N VAL A 53 20.70 -1.72 22.50
CA VAL A 53 21.94 -2.07 23.22
C VAL A 53 22.44 -0.91 24.09
N ASP A 54 22.15 0.34 23.74
CA ASP A 54 22.53 1.53 24.50
C ASP A 54 21.51 2.67 24.25
N ASP A 55 21.21 3.45 25.29
CA ASP A 55 20.29 4.60 25.38
C ASP A 55 18.77 4.37 25.55
N THR A 56 18.28 4.68 26.75
CA THR A 56 16.86 4.88 27.09
C THR A 56 16.18 5.97 26.27
N VAL A 57 16.90 7.05 25.93
CA VAL A 57 16.37 8.14 25.09
C VAL A 57 16.10 7.65 23.66
N ARG A 58 17.03 6.89 23.08
CA ARG A 58 16.85 6.27 21.76
C ARG A 58 15.70 5.27 21.77
N LEU A 59 15.55 4.49 22.83
CA LEU A 59 14.44 3.55 22.98
C LEU A 59 13.08 4.27 22.96
N SER A 60 12.95 5.40 23.65
CA SER A 60 11.70 6.17 23.67
C SER A 60 11.30 6.70 22.29
N TYR A 61 12.28 7.10 21.46
CA TYR A 61 12.05 7.56 20.09
C TYR A 61 11.60 6.42 19.18
N TRP A 62 12.28 5.28 19.24
CA TRP A 62 11.93 4.08 18.47
C TRP A 62 10.54 3.54 18.84
N VAL A 63 10.21 3.49 20.13
CA VAL A 63 8.87 3.12 20.61
C VAL A 63 7.80 4.03 20.01
N LYS A 64 8.02 5.35 20.02
CA LYS A 64 7.08 6.33 19.43
C LYS A 64 6.92 6.12 17.92
N MET A 65 8.00 5.84 17.19
CA MET A 65 7.93 5.57 15.75
C MET A 65 7.20 4.27 15.43
N VAL A 66 7.53 3.18 16.14
CA VAL A 66 6.94 1.86 15.89
C VAL A 66 5.47 1.84 16.28
N ARG A 67 5.07 2.56 17.34
CA ARG A 67 3.65 2.66 17.71
C ARG A 67 2.90 3.66 16.84
N GLY A 68 3.49 4.79 16.47
CA GLY A 68 2.78 5.86 15.76
C GLY A 68 2.82 5.73 14.24
N PRO A 69 3.84 6.30 13.56
CA PRO A 69 3.89 6.40 12.10
C PRO A 69 4.11 5.07 11.36
N LEU A 70 4.79 4.08 11.94
CA LEU A 70 5.13 2.84 11.25
C LEU A 70 3.90 2.00 10.83
N PRO A 71 2.87 1.80 11.69
CA PRO A 71 1.63 1.12 11.30
C PRO A 71 0.96 1.71 10.07
N HIS A 72 1.07 3.03 9.85
CA HIS A 72 0.53 3.66 8.65
C HIS A 72 1.28 3.21 7.39
N VAL A 73 2.62 3.14 7.44
CA VAL A 73 3.43 2.67 6.31
C VAL A 73 3.16 1.20 6.04
N LEU A 74 3.11 0.37 7.08
CA LEU A 74 2.80 -1.05 6.94
C LEU A 74 1.38 -1.28 6.38
N CYS A 75 0.40 -0.48 6.81
CA CYS A 75 -0.96 -0.51 6.26
C CYS A 75 -0.97 -0.19 4.76
N VAL A 76 -0.15 0.77 4.30
CA VAL A 76 0.03 1.06 2.87
C VAL A 76 0.59 -0.16 2.16
N VAL A 77 1.67 -0.76 2.67
CA VAL A 77 2.29 -1.94 2.05
C VAL A 77 1.32 -3.11 1.95
N GLU A 78 0.57 -3.43 3.01
CA GLU A 78 -0.43 -4.51 2.99
C GLU A 78 -1.54 -4.25 2.00
N THR A 79 -2.03 -3.01 1.93
CA THR A 79 -3.06 -2.64 0.96
C THR A 79 -2.54 -2.78 -0.47
N LEU A 80 -1.32 -2.32 -0.75
CA LEU A 80 -0.69 -2.47 -2.07
C LEU A 80 -0.47 -3.95 -2.42
N LEU A 81 -0.06 -4.79 -1.46
CA LEU A 81 0.08 -6.24 -1.69
C LEU A 81 -1.25 -6.89 -2.09
N LEU A 82 -2.36 -6.49 -1.47
CA LEU A 82 -3.70 -6.96 -1.84
C LEU A 82 -4.10 -6.50 -3.24
N VAL A 83 -3.88 -5.22 -3.57
CA VAL A 83 -4.18 -4.65 -4.89
C VAL A 83 -3.37 -5.35 -5.98
N VAL A 84 -2.05 -5.45 -5.81
CA VAL A 84 -1.17 -6.08 -6.79
C VAL A 84 -1.50 -7.57 -6.96
N ARG A 85 -1.83 -8.27 -5.87
CA ARG A 85 -2.29 -9.67 -5.94
C ARG A 85 -3.58 -9.80 -6.75
N LYS A 86 -4.58 -8.96 -6.49
CA LYS A 86 -5.85 -8.92 -7.23
C LYS A 86 -5.61 -8.71 -8.73
N ILE A 87 -4.76 -7.75 -9.10
CA ILE A 87 -4.42 -7.46 -10.50
C ILE A 87 -3.72 -8.66 -11.14
N LYS A 88 -2.73 -9.24 -10.45
CA LYS A 88 -2.02 -10.45 -10.90
C LYS A 88 -2.98 -11.63 -11.13
N ASP A 89 -3.92 -11.86 -10.22
CA ASP A 89 -4.89 -12.95 -10.33
C ASP A 89 -5.91 -12.69 -11.45
N THR A 90 -6.25 -11.43 -11.72
CA THR A 90 -7.06 -11.06 -12.89
C THR A 90 -6.28 -11.27 -14.20
N ALA A 91 -5.02 -10.85 -14.27
CA ALA A 91 -4.17 -11.04 -15.45
C ALA A 91 -4.01 -12.54 -15.77
N LYS A 92 -3.70 -13.36 -14.76
CA LYS A 92 -3.60 -14.83 -14.90
C LYS A 92 -4.88 -15.47 -15.43
N ARG A 93 -6.06 -15.02 -14.97
CA ARG A 93 -7.36 -15.53 -15.44
C ARG A 93 -7.69 -15.13 -16.87
N ARG A 94 -7.21 -13.96 -17.32
CA ARG A 94 -7.44 -13.46 -18.69
C ARG A 94 -6.45 -14.04 -19.69
N LEU A 95 -5.23 -14.36 -19.27
CA LEU A 95 -4.16 -14.84 -20.15
C LEU A 95 -4.57 -15.97 -21.12
N PRO A 96 -5.32 -17.02 -20.71
CA PRO A 96 -5.71 -18.10 -21.63
C PRO A 96 -6.73 -17.68 -22.70
N LYS A 97 -7.43 -16.56 -22.49
CA LYS A 97 -8.50 -16.06 -23.38
C LYS A 97 -8.03 -14.91 -24.27
N ALA A 98 -6.83 -14.40 -24.02
CA ALA A 98 -6.31 -13.22 -24.68
C ALA A 98 -5.75 -13.56 -26.07
N VAL A 99 -6.01 -12.70 -27.03
CA VAL A 99 -5.51 -12.83 -28.41
C VAL A 99 -4.75 -11.57 -28.83
N HIS A 100 -3.75 -11.74 -29.69
CA HIS A 100 -2.99 -10.64 -30.32
C HIS A 100 -2.50 -9.58 -29.30
N LEU A 101 -2.83 -8.29 -29.51
CA LEU A 101 -2.40 -7.15 -28.69
C LEU A 101 -2.83 -7.25 -27.21
N GLU A 102 -3.93 -7.95 -26.92
CA GLU A 102 -4.38 -8.17 -25.54
C GLU A 102 -3.39 -9.07 -24.78
N LEU A 103 -2.76 -10.02 -25.47
CA LEU A 103 -1.79 -10.93 -24.88
C LEU A 103 -0.52 -10.19 -24.42
N GLU A 104 -0.01 -9.27 -25.25
CA GLU A 104 1.15 -8.43 -24.90
C GLU A 104 0.84 -7.56 -23.69
N THR A 105 -0.30 -6.87 -23.71
CA THR A 105 -0.75 -6.03 -22.59
C THR A 105 -0.87 -6.80 -21.28
N ILE A 106 -1.43 -8.03 -21.32
CA ILE A 106 -1.58 -8.87 -20.14
C ILE A 106 -0.22 -9.38 -19.64
N ARG A 107 0.70 -9.74 -20.55
CA ARG A 107 2.06 -10.15 -20.19
C ARG A 107 2.84 -9.00 -19.53
N ASP A 108 2.76 -7.81 -20.07
CA ASP A 108 3.40 -6.62 -19.49
C ASP A 108 2.84 -6.31 -18.10
N THR A 109 1.51 -6.35 -17.96
CA THR A 109 0.85 -6.21 -16.66
C THR A 109 1.33 -7.29 -15.67
N GLN A 110 1.47 -8.54 -16.11
CA GLN A 110 1.95 -9.63 -15.27
C GLN A 110 3.42 -9.44 -14.84
N ASN A 111 4.28 -8.96 -15.74
CA ASN A 111 5.68 -8.68 -15.46
C ASN A 111 5.82 -7.55 -14.43
N ILE A 112 5.15 -6.42 -14.67
CA ILE A 112 5.15 -5.26 -13.77
C ILE A 112 4.61 -5.65 -12.39
N THR A 113 3.44 -6.29 -12.33
CA THR A 113 2.83 -6.69 -11.05
C THR A 113 3.66 -7.72 -10.30
N THR A 114 4.34 -8.65 -11.00
CA THR A 114 5.23 -9.63 -10.36
C THR A 114 6.46 -8.95 -9.75
N LYS A 115 7.05 -7.99 -10.46
CA LYS A 115 8.18 -7.18 -9.97
C LYS A 115 7.76 -6.38 -8.72
N VAL A 116 6.72 -5.56 -8.84
CA VAL A 116 6.22 -4.72 -7.74
C VAL A 116 5.79 -5.54 -6.53
N TYR A 117 5.18 -6.72 -6.73
CA TYR A 117 4.82 -7.62 -5.63
C TYR A 117 6.05 -8.09 -4.84
N LYS A 118 7.14 -8.45 -5.52
CA LYS A 118 8.39 -8.86 -4.87
C LYS A 118 9.02 -7.70 -4.11
N GLU A 119 9.04 -6.51 -4.72
CA GLU A 119 9.59 -5.31 -4.09
C GLU A 119 8.78 -4.89 -2.86
N LEU A 120 7.44 -4.98 -2.90
CA LEU A 120 6.58 -4.76 -1.74
C LEU A 120 6.84 -5.76 -0.61
N LEU A 121 7.04 -7.05 -0.92
CA LEU A 121 7.39 -8.05 0.10
C LEU A 121 8.75 -7.76 0.73
N ALA A 122 9.73 -7.36 -0.07
CA ALA A 122 11.05 -6.95 0.44
C ALA A 122 10.95 -5.70 1.31
N GLY A 123 10.21 -4.68 0.86
CA GLY A 123 9.93 -3.47 1.62
C GLY A 123 9.24 -3.76 2.95
N ARG A 124 8.19 -4.60 2.94
CA ARG A 124 7.49 -5.08 4.14
C ARG A 124 8.45 -5.69 5.14
N LYS A 125 9.31 -6.61 4.68
CA LYS A 125 10.29 -7.28 5.54
C LYS A 125 11.27 -6.28 6.13
N MET A 126 11.76 -5.34 5.32
CA MET A 126 12.73 -4.34 5.75
C MET A 126 12.19 -3.42 6.84
N ILE A 127 10.95 -2.93 6.69
CA ILE A 127 10.34 -1.99 7.65
C ILE A 127 9.61 -2.68 8.81
N SER A 128 9.57 -4.01 8.84
CA SER A 128 8.94 -4.77 9.92
C SER A 128 9.69 -4.54 11.24
N PRO A 129 9.00 -4.33 12.38
CA PRO A 129 9.63 -4.18 13.69
C PRO A 129 10.60 -5.32 14.07
N LYS A 130 10.39 -6.51 13.51
CA LYS A 130 11.25 -7.71 13.72
C LYS A 130 12.56 -7.66 12.94
N HIS A 131 12.71 -6.72 12.01
CA HIS A 131 13.90 -6.59 11.20
C HIS A 131 15.09 -6.08 12.03
N GLU A 132 16.29 -6.51 11.66
CA GLU A 132 17.54 -6.14 12.37
C GLU A 132 17.77 -4.63 12.47
N ILE A 133 17.19 -3.83 11.56
CA ILE A 133 17.32 -2.36 11.58
C ILE A 133 16.76 -1.74 12.86
N PHE A 134 15.76 -2.37 13.48
CA PHE A 134 15.18 -1.90 14.74
C PHE A 134 16.07 -2.27 15.93
N ARG A 135 16.68 -3.46 15.92
CA ARG A 135 17.66 -3.88 16.94
C ARG A 135 18.94 -3.06 16.86
N ALA A 136 19.42 -2.78 15.66
CA ALA A 136 20.60 -1.99 15.40
C ALA A 136 20.38 -0.47 15.51
N GLY A 137 19.15 -0.02 15.75
CA GLY A 137 18.81 1.41 15.77
C GLY A 137 19.13 2.14 14.45
N ASN A 138 19.11 1.44 13.31
CA ASN A 138 19.49 1.97 12.01
C ASN A 138 18.35 2.79 11.38
N LEU A 139 18.24 4.05 11.81
CA LEU A 139 17.24 4.97 11.32
C LEU A 139 17.37 5.26 9.81
N MET A 140 18.60 5.30 9.30
CA MET A 140 18.84 5.51 7.87
C MET A 140 18.31 4.35 7.02
N GLY A 141 18.49 3.12 7.50
CA GLY A 141 17.89 1.93 6.90
C GLY A 141 16.36 2.02 6.87
N LEU A 142 15.74 2.36 8.01
CA LEU A 142 14.28 2.51 8.07
C LEU A 142 13.77 3.57 7.09
N ARG A 143 14.43 4.75 7.04
CA ARG A 143 14.08 5.83 6.10
C ARG A 143 14.15 5.39 4.64
N LYS A 144 15.21 4.65 4.28
CA LYS A 144 15.35 4.09 2.93
C LYS A 144 14.19 3.16 2.61
N GLY A 145 13.81 2.28 3.55
CA GLY A 145 12.66 1.40 3.40
C GLY A 145 11.34 2.17 3.22
N VAL A 146 11.10 3.22 4.02
CA VAL A 146 9.89 4.05 3.91
C VAL A 146 9.83 4.80 2.56
N ARG A 147 10.95 5.34 2.07
CA ARG A 147 11.00 5.98 0.75
C ARG A 147 10.75 4.98 -0.38
N GLU A 148 11.22 3.75 -0.23
CA GLU A 148 10.97 2.70 -1.21
C GLU A 148 9.47 2.35 -1.27
N VAL A 149 8.78 2.32 -0.14
CA VAL A 149 7.32 2.16 -0.10
C VAL A 149 6.60 3.33 -0.78
N GLU A 150 7.06 4.57 -0.58
CA GLU A 150 6.52 5.74 -1.28
C GLU A 150 6.67 5.62 -2.81
N ARG A 151 7.86 5.22 -3.27
CA ARG A 151 8.13 4.96 -4.69
C ARG A 151 7.20 3.88 -5.24
N LEU A 152 7.02 2.78 -4.52
CA LEU A 152 6.14 1.67 -4.91
C LEU A 152 4.66 2.07 -4.95
N LEU A 153 4.21 2.97 -4.04
CA LEU A 153 2.87 3.54 -4.09
C LEU A 153 2.65 4.32 -5.39
N LEU A 154 3.63 5.13 -5.81
CA LEU A 154 3.59 5.87 -7.07
C LEU A 154 3.61 4.93 -8.29
N GLU A 155 4.43 3.88 -8.26
CA GLU A 155 4.48 2.88 -9.34
C GLU A 155 3.14 2.13 -9.46
N CYS A 156 2.52 1.75 -8.33
CA CYS A 156 1.21 1.09 -8.31
C CYS A 156 0.10 1.94 -8.95
N ARG A 157 0.17 3.27 -8.83
CA ARG A 157 -0.83 4.17 -9.45
C ARG A 157 -0.84 4.09 -10.96
N SER A 158 0.29 3.76 -11.59
CA SER A 158 0.37 3.70 -13.05
C SER A 158 -0.47 2.56 -13.65
N PHE A 159 -0.77 1.52 -12.88
CA PHE A 159 -1.49 0.33 -13.37
C PHE A 159 -2.69 -0.10 -12.50
N ALA A 160 -2.86 0.44 -11.30
CA ALA A 160 -4.03 0.19 -10.47
C ALA A 160 -5.27 0.91 -11.02
N LYS A 161 -6.46 0.37 -10.74
CA LYS A 161 -7.70 1.04 -11.13
C LYS A 161 -7.95 2.25 -10.23
N PRO A 162 -8.65 3.29 -10.73
CA PRO A 162 -9.14 4.37 -9.88
C PRO A 162 -9.90 3.82 -8.66
N GLY A 163 -9.59 4.32 -7.47
CA GLY A 163 -10.18 3.83 -6.22
C GLY A 163 -9.38 2.72 -5.51
N ASP A 164 -8.55 1.92 -6.20
CA ASP A 164 -7.84 0.80 -5.57
C ASP A 164 -6.73 1.29 -4.60
N VAL A 165 -6.16 2.47 -4.84
CA VAL A 165 -5.05 3.05 -4.03
C VAL A 165 -5.40 4.42 -3.43
N ASP A 166 -6.67 4.80 -3.50
CA ASP A 166 -7.15 6.09 -3.01
C ASP A 166 -7.08 6.14 -1.47
N GLY A 167 -6.74 7.31 -0.93
CA GLY A 167 -6.58 7.52 0.52
C GLY A 167 -5.26 7.00 1.11
N LEU A 168 -4.51 6.15 0.41
CA LEU A 168 -3.22 5.64 0.89
C LEU A 168 -2.16 6.75 1.05
N GLU A 169 -2.24 7.83 0.27
CA GLU A 169 -1.35 8.99 0.43
C GLU A 169 -1.39 9.59 1.83
N SER A 170 -2.57 9.63 2.46
CA SER A 170 -2.70 10.22 3.80
C SER A 170 -1.93 9.39 4.82
N HIS A 171 -2.04 8.06 4.74
CA HIS A 171 -1.26 7.14 5.56
C HIS A 171 0.24 7.25 5.26
N MET A 172 0.62 7.32 3.98
CA MET A 172 2.02 7.50 3.61
C MET A 172 2.60 8.81 4.15
N LYS A 173 1.84 9.92 4.08
CA LYS A 173 2.20 11.23 4.64
C LYS A 173 2.41 11.15 6.15
N CYS A 174 1.57 10.42 6.90
CA CYS A 174 1.79 10.18 8.33
C CYS A 174 3.13 9.47 8.59
N GLY A 175 3.43 8.43 7.82
CA GLY A 175 4.68 7.68 7.88
C GLY A 175 5.91 8.55 7.61
N ILE A 176 5.91 9.26 6.48
CA ILE A 176 6.98 10.17 6.06
C ILE A 176 7.18 11.25 7.12
N LYS A 177 6.09 11.87 7.58
CA LYS A 177 6.17 12.92 8.60
C LYS A 177 6.86 12.40 9.84
N GLY A 178 6.41 11.26 10.37
CA GLY A 178 6.91 10.71 11.63
C GLY A 178 8.31 10.07 11.57
N ILE A 179 8.74 9.54 10.43
CA ILE A 179 9.99 8.76 10.31
C ILE A 179 11.08 9.52 9.55
N ILE A 180 10.71 10.27 8.51
CA ILE A 180 11.66 10.99 7.65
C ILE A 180 11.85 12.42 8.14
N THR A 181 10.76 13.16 8.41
CA THR A 181 10.86 14.60 8.74
C THR A 181 11.00 14.88 10.23
N ASN A 182 10.51 14.01 11.11
CA ASN A 182 10.50 14.24 12.56
C ASN A 182 11.82 13.82 13.23
N THR A 183 12.92 14.44 12.80
CA THR A 183 14.19 14.41 13.53
C THR A 183 14.58 15.82 13.93
N ARG A 184 14.49 16.08 15.24
CA ARG A 184 15.41 16.97 15.95
C ARG A 184 16.59 16.13 16.43
#